data_AF-A0A0R3Q082-F1
#
_entry.id   AF-A0A0R3Q082-F1
#
_cell.length_a   1.000
_cell.length_b   1.000
_cell.length_c   1.000
_cell.angle_alpha   90.00
_cell.angle_beta   90.00
_cell.angle_gamma   90.00
#
_symmetry.space_group_name_H-M   'P 1'
#
loop_
_entity.id
_entity.type
_entity.pdbx_description
1 polymer ?
#
loop_
_entity_poly.entity_id
_entity_poly.type
_entity_poly.pdbx_seq_one_letter_code
_entity_poly.pdbx_strand_id
1 'polypeptide(L)'
;MKQCWFLLLLAINGCLSNSSSEKPHPSAAFHLPLVLEANGLPHCAHYCLSDLYLTAVELFTLKNPVRSFKDLCINYHNASLCIFSQEDCVNEFTFSSVFSGIHELCSIMDEKLESHADCLENTTANILQTCDRTCYFVESITGLSENEKQSLLKPFYLAEILLNKLGPRARSAIKKRLPHECHYLIDLRQLERITYGKPPEELPVYSKEKDGKEMYENDVSSEWYWTMRGNNTLD
;
A
#
# COMPACT_ATOMS: atom_id res chain seq x y z
N MET A 1 -20.40 19.32 53.77
CA MET A 1 -20.20 19.48 52.30
C MET A 1 -18.75 19.84 51.98
N LYS A 2 -17.78 18.93 52.17
CA LYS A 2 -16.34 19.21 51.91
C LYS A 2 -15.52 17.96 51.51
N GLN A 3 -16.16 16.91 50.95
CA GLN A 3 -15.45 15.68 50.60
C GLN A 3 -15.60 15.22 49.13
N CYS A 4 -16.39 15.90 48.30
CA CYS A 4 -16.50 15.53 46.88
C CYS A 4 -15.34 16.01 45.98
N TRP A 5 -14.45 16.88 46.47
CA TRP A 5 -13.44 17.48 45.59
C TRP A 5 -12.19 16.61 45.37
N PHE A 6 -11.88 15.70 46.29
CA PHE A 6 -10.71 14.83 46.17
C PHE A 6 -10.88 13.68 45.16
N LEU A 7 -12.12 13.23 44.91
CA LEU A 7 -12.38 12.16 43.93
C LEU A 7 -12.28 12.65 42.48
N LEU A 8 -12.44 13.96 42.24
CA LEU A 8 -12.32 14.52 40.89
C LEU A 8 -10.87 14.73 40.45
N LEU A 9 -9.93 14.87 41.39
CA LEU A 9 -8.50 15.02 41.09
C LEU A 9 -7.79 13.69 40.79
N LEU A 10 -8.33 12.56 41.24
CA LEU A 10 -7.77 11.23 40.92
C LEU A 10 -8.15 10.73 39.51
N ALA A 11 -9.19 11.29 38.89
CA ALA A 11 -9.58 10.94 37.52
C ALA A 11 -8.73 11.62 36.43
N ILE A 12 -7.94 12.66 36.77
CA ILE A 12 -7.18 13.45 35.79
C ILE A 12 -5.70 13.00 35.70
N ASN A 13 -5.21 12.21 36.65
CA ASN A 13 -3.82 11.70 36.66
C ASN A 13 -3.67 10.24 36.17
N GLY A 14 -4.68 9.70 35.50
CA GLY A 14 -4.75 8.30 35.08
C GLY A 14 -4.15 7.95 33.71
N CYS A 15 -3.47 8.87 33.01
CA CYS A 15 -2.71 8.55 31.80
C CYS A 15 -1.21 8.46 32.12
N LEU A 16 -0.84 7.63 33.09
CA LEU A 16 0.54 7.17 33.22
C LEU A 16 0.83 6.15 32.12
N SER A 17 1.19 6.71 30.96
CA SER A 17 2.24 6.27 30.05
C SER A 17 2.87 4.90 30.39
N ASN A 18 2.29 3.82 29.87
CA ASN A 18 3.06 2.64 29.54
C ASN A 18 3.78 2.94 28.22
N SER A 19 5.01 3.42 28.31
CA SER A 19 5.94 3.43 27.19
C SER A 19 6.28 1.98 26.83
N SER A 20 5.46 1.33 26.00
CA SER A 20 5.93 0.14 25.31
C SER A 20 7.09 0.58 24.44
N SER A 21 8.26 0.01 24.70
CA SER A 21 9.40 0.05 23.81
C SER A 21 9.00 -0.68 22.52
N GLU A 22 8.31 0.04 21.63
CA GLU A 22 8.16 -0.36 20.25
C GLU A 22 9.56 -0.36 19.66
N LYS A 23 10.04 -1.57 19.37
CA LYS A 23 11.23 -1.73 18.54
C LYS A 23 10.94 -0.96 17.25
N PRO A 24 11.87 -0.13 16.76
CA PRO A 24 11.69 0.57 15.50
C PRO A 24 11.39 -0.49 14.43
N HIS A 25 10.14 -0.50 13.96
CA HIS A 25 9.77 -1.28 12.79
C HIS A 25 10.71 -0.79 11.67
N PRO A 26 11.41 -1.70 10.97
CA PRO A 26 12.19 -1.30 9.81
C PRO A 26 11.20 -0.65 8.85
N SER A 27 11.31 0.67 8.70
CA SER A 27 10.55 1.45 7.73
C SER A 27 10.67 0.71 6.41
N ALA A 28 9.54 0.15 5.96
CA ALA A 28 9.47 -0.51 4.66
C ALA A 28 10.03 0.48 3.65
N ALA A 29 11.19 0.15 3.07
CA ALA A 29 11.85 1.04 2.14
C ALA A 29 10.85 1.34 1.01
N PHE A 30 10.53 2.61 0.81
CA PHE A 30 9.62 3.02 -0.26
C PHE A 30 10.27 2.64 -1.60
N HIS A 31 9.81 1.53 -2.18
CA HIS A 31 10.33 1.01 -3.44
C HIS A 31 9.73 1.81 -4.59
N LEU A 32 10.32 2.98 -4.84
CA LEU A 32 9.95 3.92 -5.89
C LEU A 32 9.72 3.27 -7.27
N PRO A 33 10.55 2.30 -7.75
CA PRO A 33 10.30 1.63 -9.03
C PRO A 33 8.96 0.88 -9.08
N LEU A 34 8.54 0.23 -7.98
CA LEU A 34 7.28 -0.52 -7.92
C LEU A 34 6.06 0.41 -7.96
N VAL A 35 6.16 1.59 -7.35
CA VAL A 35 5.10 2.60 -7.39
C VAL A 35 4.95 3.16 -8.80
N LEU A 36 6.07 3.44 -9.47
CA LEU A 36 6.07 3.94 -10.85
C LEU A 36 5.47 2.93 -11.84
N GLU A 37 5.85 1.66 -11.73
CA GLU A 37 5.32 0.57 -12.56
C GLU A 37 3.82 0.34 -12.31
N ALA A 38 3.37 0.41 -11.06
CA ALA A 38 1.96 0.26 -10.70
C ALA A 38 1.08 1.38 -11.29
N ASN A 39 1.65 2.56 -11.55
CA ASN A 39 0.96 3.68 -12.20
C ASN A 39 0.94 3.57 -13.74
N GLY A 40 1.46 2.47 -14.30
CA GLY A 40 1.47 2.23 -15.75
C GLY A 40 2.43 3.14 -16.51
N LEU A 41 3.43 3.71 -15.81
CA LEU A 41 4.41 4.58 -16.43
C LEU A 41 5.56 3.75 -17.04
N PRO A 42 6.05 4.10 -18.23
CA PRO A 42 7.16 3.40 -18.85
C PRO A 42 8.49 3.70 -18.15
N HIS A 43 9.45 2.79 -18.27
CA HIS A 43 10.76 2.91 -17.63
C HIS A 43 11.52 4.20 -18.00
N CYS A 44 11.33 4.75 -19.19
CA CYS A 44 11.94 6.02 -19.59
C CYS A 44 11.54 7.19 -18.67
N ALA A 45 10.33 7.15 -18.09
CA ALA A 45 9.82 8.19 -17.20
C ALA A 45 10.38 8.08 -15.78
N HIS A 46 10.89 6.91 -15.38
CA HIS A 46 11.33 6.67 -14.00
C HIS A 46 12.44 7.63 -13.58
N TYR A 47 13.41 7.90 -14.47
CA TYR A 47 14.50 8.82 -14.20
C TYR A 47 13.98 10.25 -13.98
N CYS A 48 13.08 10.74 -14.85
CA CYS A 48 12.52 12.08 -14.74
C CYS A 48 11.65 12.28 -13.50
N LEU A 49 11.05 11.20 -13.00
CA LEU A 49 10.10 11.25 -11.89
C LEU A 49 10.75 11.02 -10.53
N SER A 50 12.00 10.56 -10.48
CA SER A 50 12.64 10.12 -9.24
C SER A 50 12.53 11.16 -8.12
N ASP A 51 12.96 12.39 -8.41
CA ASP A 51 12.97 13.47 -7.42
C ASP A 51 11.55 13.92 -7.03
N LEU A 52 10.62 13.94 -8.00
CA LEU A 52 9.21 14.27 -7.74
C LEU A 52 8.61 13.32 -6.71
N TYR A 53 8.83 12.02 -6.85
CA TYR A 53 8.30 11.06 -5.89
C TYR A 53 9.00 11.11 -4.54
N LEU A 54 10.32 11.31 -4.50
CA LEU A 54 11.04 11.47 -3.23
C LEU A 54 10.48 12.65 -2.44
N THR A 55 10.24 13.79 -3.10
CA THR A 55 9.62 14.94 -2.45
C THR A 55 8.15 14.70 -2.09
N ALA A 56 7.41 13.95 -2.89
CA ALA A 56 6.05 13.54 -2.53
C ALA A 56 6.03 12.66 -1.26
N VAL A 57 7.00 11.77 -1.08
CA VAL A 57 7.16 10.98 0.15
C VAL A 57 7.48 11.87 1.34
N GLU A 58 8.37 12.86 1.16
CA GLU A 58 8.70 13.81 2.21
C GLU A 58 7.50 14.63 2.69
N LEU A 59 6.55 14.96 1.81
CA LEU A 59 5.30 15.62 2.19
C LEU A 59 4.49 14.83 3.23
N PHE A 60 4.48 13.49 3.13
CA PHE A 60 3.79 12.64 4.11
C PHE A 60 4.47 12.63 5.48
N THR A 61 5.71 13.08 5.60
CA THR A 61 6.36 13.23 6.91
C THR A 61 5.84 14.42 7.71
N LEU A 62 5.08 15.32 7.06
CA LEU A 62 4.51 16.55 7.64
C LEU A 62 5.58 17.48 8.27
N LYS A 63 6.85 17.28 7.92
CA LYS A 63 7.97 18.09 8.39
C LYS A 63 8.18 19.25 7.40
N ASN A 64 7.92 20.48 7.85
CA ASN A 64 8.01 21.69 7.02
C ASN A 64 7.17 21.60 5.73
N PRO A 65 5.84 21.34 5.85
CA PRO A 65 4.97 21.05 4.71
C PRO A 65 5.01 22.14 3.64
N VAL A 66 5.10 23.42 4.03
CA VAL A 66 5.16 24.56 3.11
C VAL A 66 6.39 24.46 2.19
N ARG A 67 7.55 24.15 2.77
CA ARG A 67 8.79 23.98 2.01
C ARG A 67 8.71 22.74 1.12
N SER A 68 8.25 21.62 1.66
CA SER A 68 8.08 20.38 0.89
C SER A 68 7.09 20.54 -0.28
N PHE A 69 6.05 21.37 -0.14
CA PHE A 69 5.15 21.69 -1.26
C PHE A 69 5.84 22.52 -2.33
N LYS A 70 6.67 23.51 -1.95
CA LYS A 70 7.46 24.29 -2.91
C LYS A 70 8.43 23.39 -3.67
N ASP A 71 9.13 22.52 -2.96
CA ASP A 71 10.06 21.55 -3.55
C ASP A 71 9.31 20.58 -4.47
N LEU A 72 8.09 20.14 -4.11
CA LEU A 72 7.24 19.28 -4.95
C LEU A 72 6.94 19.96 -6.28
N CYS A 73 6.56 21.23 -6.27
CA CYS A 73 6.21 21.97 -7.48
C CYS A 73 7.41 22.22 -8.39
N ILE A 74 8.59 22.51 -7.81
CA ILE A 74 9.84 22.60 -8.58
C ILE A 74 10.15 21.26 -9.25
N ASN A 75 10.07 20.16 -8.51
CA ASN A 75 10.36 18.83 -9.05
C ASN A 75 9.32 18.36 -10.05
N TYR A 76 8.05 18.74 -9.89
CA TYR A 76 7.00 18.49 -10.87
C TYR A 76 7.29 19.21 -12.18
N HIS A 77 7.66 20.49 -12.11
CA HIS A 77 8.03 21.27 -13.29
C HIS A 77 9.25 20.65 -14.01
N ASN A 78 10.31 20.32 -13.27
CA ASN A 78 11.50 19.68 -13.83
C ASN A 78 11.19 18.31 -14.45
N ALA A 79 10.37 17.50 -13.79
CA ALA A 79 9.93 16.20 -14.31
C ALA A 79 9.14 16.34 -15.61
N SER A 80 8.25 17.34 -15.69
CA SER A 80 7.47 17.62 -16.90
C SER A 80 8.38 18.01 -18.08
N LEU A 81 9.35 18.89 -17.84
CA LEU A 81 10.34 19.28 -18.85
C LEU A 81 11.19 18.09 -19.30
N CYS A 82 11.62 17.25 -18.36
CA CYS A 82 12.41 16.06 -18.63
C CYS A 82 11.64 15.06 -19.50
N ILE A 83 10.37 14.78 -19.18
CA ILE A 83 9.54 13.84 -19.94
C ILE A 83 9.26 14.37 -21.35
N PHE A 84 8.91 15.66 -21.48
CA PHE A 84 8.62 16.25 -22.80
C PHE A 84 9.86 16.45 -23.67
N SER A 85 11.07 16.38 -23.10
CA SER A 85 12.31 16.37 -23.87
C SER A 85 12.64 15.00 -24.48
N GLN A 86 12.00 13.93 -24.02
CA GLN A 86 12.21 12.58 -24.54
C GLN A 86 11.15 12.24 -25.59
N GLU A 87 11.59 11.99 -26.83
CA GLU A 87 10.71 11.48 -27.88
C GLU A 87 10.15 10.11 -27.48
N ASP A 88 8.85 9.90 -27.72
CA ASP A 88 8.12 8.64 -27.51
C ASP A 88 8.12 8.05 -26.08
N CYS A 89 8.46 8.83 -25.04
CA CYS A 89 8.43 8.31 -23.67
C CYS A 89 7.01 8.21 -23.09
N VAL A 90 6.35 9.35 -22.88
CA VAL A 90 4.97 9.44 -22.39
C VAL A 90 4.27 10.55 -23.14
N ASN A 91 3.06 10.31 -23.64
CA ASN A 91 2.30 11.37 -24.29
C ASN A 91 1.84 12.43 -23.26
N GLU A 92 1.74 13.67 -23.69
CA GLU A 92 1.39 14.82 -22.85
C GLU A 92 0.05 14.63 -22.11
N PHE A 93 -0.92 14.00 -22.76
CA PHE A 93 -2.23 13.73 -22.17
C PHE A 93 -2.18 12.73 -21.01
N THR A 94 -1.41 11.64 -21.13
CA THR A 94 -1.20 10.65 -20.07
C THR A 94 -0.48 11.30 -18.89
N PHE A 95 0.59 12.06 -19.15
CA PHE A 95 1.32 12.75 -18.09
C PHE A 95 0.42 13.73 -17.34
N SER A 96 -0.26 14.63 -18.06
CA SER A 96 -1.16 15.63 -17.45
C SER A 96 -2.34 14.98 -16.71
N SER A 97 -2.87 13.86 -17.19
CA SER A 97 -3.95 13.13 -16.50
C SER A 97 -3.49 12.58 -15.16
N VAL A 98 -2.35 11.86 -15.15
CA VAL A 98 -1.78 11.24 -13.94
C VAL A 98 -1.40 12.29 -12.90
N PHE A 99 -0.83 13.42 -13.33
CA PHE A 99 -0.34 14.45 -12.44
C PHE A 99 -1.25 15.69 -12.33
N SER A 100 -2.50 15.58 -12.76
CA SER A 100 -3.48 16.68 -12.76
C SER A 100 -3.68 17.28 -11.36
N GLY A 101 -3.72 16.45 -10.32
CA GLY A 101 -3.82 16.91 -8.93
C GLY A 101 -2.60 17.72 -8.47
N ILE A 102 -1.39 17.32 -8.89
CA ILE A 102 -0.16 18.08 -8.57
C ILE A 102 -0.14 19.38 -9.36
N HIS A 103 -0.55 19.35 -10.63
CA HIS A 103 -0.65 20.54 -11.46
C HIS A 103 -1.61 21.59 -10.86
N GLU A 104 -2.82 21.17 -10.49
CA GLU A 104 -3.80 22.04 -9.84
C GLU A 104 -3.24 22.60 -8.54
N LEU A 105 -2.66 21.74 -7.69
CA LEU A 105 -2.04 22.15 -6.44
C LEU A 105 -0.97 23.24 -6.66
N CYS A 106 -0.06 23.05 -7.62
CA CYS A 106 1.02 23.98 -7.90
C CYS A 106 0.52 25.31 -8.47
N SER A 107 -0.55 25.30 -9.29
CA SER A 107 -1.16 26.55 -9.77
C SER A 107 -1.80 27.38 -8.65
N ILE A 108 -2.36 26.74 -7.62
CA ILE A 108 -2.92 27.42 -6.45
C ILE A 108 -1.81 27.98 -5.55
N MET A 109 -0.73 27.21 -5.40
CA MET A 109 0.41 27.54 -4.54
C MET A 109 1.10 28.85 -4.95
N ASP A 110 1.38 28.99 -6.25
CA ASP A 110 2.14 30.14 -6.79
C ASP A 110 1.43 31.48 -6.53
N GLU A 111 0.09 31.53 -6.60
CA GLU A 111 -0.63 32.80 -6.45
C GLU A 111 -0.90 33.19 -4.99
N LYS A 112 -1.11 32.22 -4.08
CA LYS A 112 -1.72 32.49 -2.77
C LYS A 112 -0.89 32.08 -1.58
N LEU A 113 -0.06 31.04 -1.73
CA LEU A 113 0.71 30.51 -0.60
C LEU A 113 2.01 31.28 -0.41
N GLU A 114 2.63 31.78 -1.47
CA GLU A 114 3.94 32.43 -1.38
C GLU A 114 3.91 33.68 -0.50
N SER A 115 2.83 34.49 -0.55
CA SER A 115 2.69 35.66 0.32
C SER A 115 2.49 35.34 1.81
N HIS A 116 2.19 34.08 2.13
CA HIS A 116 1.90 33.62 3.50
C HIS A 116 2.84 32.50 3.97
N ALA A 117 3.84 32.13 3.16
CA ALA A 117 4.68 30.96 3.40
C ALA A 117 5.37 31.02 4.76
N ASP A 118 5.96 32.17 5.12
CA ASP A 118 6.66 32.37 6.39
C ASP A 118 5.73 32.19 7.62
N CYS A 119 4.48 32.65 7.51
CA CYS A 119 3.47 32.50 8.57
C CYS A 119 3.02 31.04 8.71
N LEU A 120 2.85 30.36 7.57
CA LEU A 120 2.37 28.99 7.50
C LEU A 120 3.44 27.98 7.87
N GLU A 121 4.72 28.23 7.62
CA GLU A 121 5.79 27.25 7.86
C GLU A 121 5.84 26.85 9.33
N ASN A 122 5.86 27.84 10.24
CA ASN A 122 5.93 27.59 11.68
C ASN A 122 4.60 27.11 12.28
N THR A 123 3.48 27.62 11.80
CA THR A 123 2.16 27.32 12.38
C THR A 123 1.65 25.97 11.90
N THR A 124 1.74 25.71 10.60
CA THR A 124 1.18 24.52 9.95
C THR A 124 1.96 23.27 10.33
N ALA A 125 3.29 23.35 10.41
CA ALA A 125 4.11 22.21 10.84
C ALA A 125 3.72 21.72 12.24
N ASN A 126 3.56 22.65 13.19
CA ASN A 126 3.19 22.31 14.56
C ASN A 126 1.77 21.73 14.65
N ILE A 127 0.81 22.32 13.94
CA ILE A 127 -0.57 21.82 13.91
C ILE A 127 -0.61 20.42 13.29
N LEU A 128 -0.02 20.22 12.12
CA LEU A 128 -0.04 18.94 11.43
C LEU A 128 0.64 17.83 12.24
N GLN A 129 1.79 18.11 12.87
CA GLN A 129 2.44 17.14 13.75
C GLN A 129 1.60 16.82 15.00
N THR A 130 0.92 17.82 15.56
CA THR A 130 0.03 17.60 16.71
C THR A 130 -1.18 16.76 16.32
N CYS A 131 -1.79 17.07 15.18
CA CYS A 131 -2.90 16.31 14.61
C CYS A 131 -2.47 14.87 14.31
N ASP A 132 -1.32 14.69 13.66
CA ASP A 132 -0.83 13.36 13.32
C ASP A 132 -0.54 12.50 14.55
N ARG A 133 0.12 13.06 15.59
CA ARG A 133 0.34 12.35 16.86
C ARG A 133 -0.95 11.95 17.58
N THR A 134 -2.03 12.70 17.37
CA THR A 134 -3.32 12.47 18.03
C THR A 134 -4.21 11.53 17.24
N CYS A 135 -4.18 11.64 15.91
CA CYS A 135 -5.10 10.97 15.00
C CYS A 135 -4.45 9.86 14.16
N TYR A 136 -3.14 9.67 14.27
CA TYR A 136 -2.36 8.67 13.51
C TYR A 136 -2.65 8.77 12.01
N PHE A 137 -2.64 9.98 11.46
CA PHE A 137 -3.08 10.25 10.10
C PHE A 137 -2.13 9.61 9.08
N VAL A 138 -0.83 9.80 9.25
CA VAL A 138 0.21 9.21 8.40
C VAL A 138 0.11 7.69 8.45
N GLU A 139 0.03 7.11 9.65
CA GLU A 139 -0.12 5.67 9.85
C GLU A 139 -1.39 5.13 9.18
N SER A 140 -2.50 5.84 9.30
CA SER A 140 -3.78 5.47 8.68
C SER A 140 -3.68 5.47 7.16
N ILE A 141 -3.05 6.49 6.56
CA ILE A 141 -2.85 6.56 5.11
C ILE A 141 -1.91 5.47 4.63
N THR A 142 -0.78 5.24 5.32
CA THR A 142 0.14 4.16 4.96
C THR A 142 -0.54 2.79 5.07
N GLY A 143 -1.32 2.57 6.13
CA GLY A 143 -2.08 1.33 6.32
C GLY A 143 -3.16 1.15 5.26
N LEU A 144 -3.84 2.21 4.82
CA LEU A 144 -4.80 2.13 3.72
C LEU A 144 -4.13 1.76 2.39
N SER A 145 -2.97 2.35 2.08
CA SER A 145 -2.20 2.03 0.88
C SER A 145 -1.74 0.56 0.85
N GLU A 146 -1.36 0.02 2.00
CA GLU A 146 -1.01 -1.40 2.13
C GLU A 146 -2.24 -2.33 2.01
N ASN A 147 -3.39 -1.90 2.53
CA ASN A 147 -4.64 -2.66 2.52
C ASN A 147 -5.38 -2.65 1.17
N GLU A 148 -5.11 -1.70 0.28
CA GLU A 148 -5.70 -1.69 -1.07
C GLU A 148 -5.25 -2.89 -1.90
N LYS A 149 -3.98 -3.32 -1.78
CA LYS A 149 -3.48 -4.55 -2.43
C LYS A 149 -4.26 -5.78 -1.98
N GLN A 150 -4.56 -5.87 -0.69
CA GLN A 150 -5.41 -6.94 -0.17
C GLN A 150 -6.85 -6.79 -0.67
N SER A 151 -7.36 -5.56 -0.79
CA SER A 151 -8.73 -5.28 -1.22
C SER A 151 -9.00 -5.65 -2.68
N LEU A 152 -8.03 -5.44 -3.58
CA LEU A 152 -8.13 -5.91 -4.97
C LEU A 152 -8.17 -7.43 -5.08
N LEU A 153 -7.51 -8.14 -4.16
CA LEU A 153 -7.47 -9.61 -4.14
C LEU A 153 -8.64 -10.25 -3.37
N LYS A 154 -9.43 -9.47 -2.60
CA LYS A 154 -10.57 -9.98 -1.82
C LYS A 154 -11.54 -10.87 -2.61
N PRO A 155 -11.96 -10.53 -3.86
CA PRO A 155 -12.84 -11.40 -4.63
C PRO A 155 -12.22 -12.78 -4.91
N PHE A 156 -10.91 -12.84 -5.14
CA PHE A 156 -10.18 -14.08 -5.41
C PHE A 156 -10.00 -14.93 -4.13
N TYR A 157 -9.69 -14.30 -3.00
CA TYR A 157 -9.69 -14.97 -1.69
C TYR A 157 -11.05 -15.60 -1.39
N LEU A 158 -12.14 -14.86 -1.61
CA LEU A 158 -13.49 -15.39 -1.40
C LEU A 158 -13.80 -16.54 -2.36
N ALA A 159 -13.43 -16.42 -3.64
CA ALA A 159 -13.62 -17.46 -4.63
C ALA A 159 -12.89 -18.75 -4.24
N GLU A 160 -11.66 -18.66 -3.74
CA GLU A 160 -10.90 -19.79 -3.23
C GLU A 160 -11.64 -20.46 -2.05
N ILE A 161 -12.03 -19.67 -1.05
CA ILE A 161 -12.70 -20.19 0.16
C ILE A 161 -13.99 -20.93 -0.23
N LEU A 162 -14.75 -20.39 -1.18
CA LEU A 162 -15.94 -21.02 -1.72
C LEU A 162 -15.60 -22.31 -2.47
N LEU A 163 -14.58 -22.31 -3.31
CA LEU A 163 -14.12 -23.50 -4.02
C LEU A 163 -13.68 -24.62 -3.08
N ASN A 164 -12.99 -24.28 -1.98
CA ASN A 164 -12.63 -25.24 -0.94
C ASN A 164 -13.86 -25.85 -0.26
N LYS A 165 -14.87 -25.02 0.04
CA LYS A 165 -16.15 -25.50 0.61
C LYS A 165 -16.94 -26.39 -0.36
N LEU A 166 -16.90 -26.08 -1.65
CA LEU A 166 -17.58 -26.86 -2.69
C LEU A 166 -16.83 -28.15 -3.06
N GLY A 167 -15.56 -28.28 -2.64
CA GLY A 167 -14.76 -29.47 -2.80
C GLY A 167 -14.04 -29.60 -4.15
N PRO A 168 -13.25 -30.68 -4.34
CA PRO A 168 -12.30 -30.82 -5.43
C PRO A 168 -12.97 -30.83 -6.80
N ARG A 169 -14.18 -31.39 -6.91
CA ARG A 169 -14.93 -31.43 -8.19
C ARG A 169 -15.24 -30.03 -8.73
N ALA A 170 -15.69 -29.12 -7.86
CA ALA A 170 -15.96 -27.73 -8.24
C ALA A 170 -14.67 -27.02 -8.62
N ARG A 171 -13.59 -27.23 -7.85
CA ARG A 171 -12.27 -26.66 -8.13
C ARG A 171 -11.73 -27.09 -9.49
N SER A 172 -11.78 -28.38 -9.81
CA SER A 172 -11.37 -28.90 -11.13
C SER A 172 -12.24 -28.36 -12.26
N ALA A 173 -13.55 -28.18 -12.03
CA ALA A 173 -14.44 -27.62 -13.04
C ALA A 173 -14.12 -26.15 -13.35
N ILE A 174 -13.83 -25.33 -12.33
CA ILE A 174 -13.42 -23.93 -12.52
C ILE A 174 -12.03 -23.87 -13.17
N LYS A 175 -11.06 -24.66 -12.69
CA LYS A 175 -9.70 -24.70 -13.24
C LYS A 175 -9.69 -25.07 -14.73
N LYS A 176 -10.58 -25.96 -15.18
CA LYS A 176 -10.75 -26.30 -16.62
C LYS A 176 -11.31 -25.16 -17.47
N ARG A 177 -12.02 -24.20 -16.87
CA ARG A 177 -12.59 -23.04 -17.58
C ARG A 177 -11.66 -21.82 -17.57
N LEU A 178 -10.75 -21.74 -16.60
CA LEU A 178 -9.76 -20.68 -16.53
C LEU A 178 -8.60 -20.95 -17.51
N PRO A 179 -8.11 -19.92 -18.22
CA PRO A 179 -6.83 -19.99 -18.91
C PRO A 179 -5.71 -20.44 -17.95
N HIS A 180 -4.72 -21.16 -18.47
CA HIS A 180 -3.66 -21.76 -17.64
C HIS A 180 -2.87 -20.70 -16.86
N GLU A 181 -2.59 -19.58 -17.52
CA GLU A 181 -1.96 -18.39 -16.97
C GLU A 181 -2.76 -17.78 -15.81
N CYS A 182 -4.06 -18.06 -15.67
CA CYS A 182 -4.91 -17.52 -14.60
C CYS A 182 -5.13 -18.50 -13.44
N HIS A 183 -4.54 -19.70 -13.47
CA HIS A 183 -4.78 -20.72 -12.43
C HIS A 183 -4.33 -20.29 -11.03
N TYR A 184 -3.35 -19.37 -10.95
CA TYR A 184 -2.89 -18.82 -9.66
C TYR A 184 -3.98 -18.01 -8.93
N LEU A 185 -5.00 -17.50 -9.64
CA LEU A 185 -6.08 -16.69 -9.06
C LEU A 185 -7.05 -17.49 -8.19
N ILE A 186 -6.95 -18.82 -8.20
CA ILE A 186 -7.77 -19.74 -7.38
C ILE A 186 -6.90 -20.58 -6.43
N ASP A 187 -5.67 -20.14 -6.18
CA ASP A 187 -4.72 -20.74 -5.25
C ASP A 187 -4.37 -19.72 -4.15
N LEU A 188 -4.73 -20.03 -2.91
CA LEU A 188 -4.55 -19.14 -1.77
C LEU A 188 -3.07 -18.78 -1.55
N ARG A 189 -2.16 -19.73 -1.73
CA ARG A 189 -0.72 -19.51 -1.50
C ARG A 189 -0.15 -18.58 -2.54
N GLN A 190 -0.59 -18.71 -3.79
CA GLN A 190 -0.16 -17.81 -4.87
C GLN A 190 -0.73 -16.40 -4.64
N LEU A 191 -1.99 -16.27 -4.21
CA LEU A 191 -2.59 -14.98 -3.86
C LEU A 191 -1.87 -14.28 -2.71
N GLU A 192 -1.49 -15.01 -1.66
CA GLU A 192 -0.69 -14.46 -0.55
C GLU A 192 0.67 -13.94 -1.05
N ARG A 193 1.35 -14.67 -1.93
CA ARG A 193 2.61 -14.22 -2.51
C ARG A 193 2.49 -12.89 -3.25
N ILE A 194 1.38 -12.69 -3.97
CA ILE A 194 1.10 -11.41 -4.65
C ILE A 194 0.95 -10.26 -3.65
N THR A 195 0.31 -10.49 -2.49
CA THR A 195 0.21 -9.45 -1.44
C THR A 195 1.58 -9.02 -0.91
N TYR A 196 2.57 -9.91 -0.96
CA TYR A 196 3.97 -9.62 -0.61
C TYR A 196 4.83 -9.13 -1.79
N GLY A 197 4.21 -8.79 -2.93
CA GLY A 197 4.92 -8.32 -4.13
C GLY A 197 5.76 -9.40 -4.82
N LYS A 198 5.51 -10.68 -4.55
CA LYS A 198 6.18 -11.80 -5.23
C LYS A 198 5.34 -12.27 -6.41
N PRO A 199 5.95 -12.50 -7.59
CA PRO A 199 5.21 -13.03 -8.74
C PRO A 199 4.72 -14.45 -8.44
N PRO A 200 3.62 -14.90 -9.08
CA PRO A 200 3.19 -16.29 -9.03
C PRO A 200 4.31 -17.23 -9.47
N GLU A 201 4.39 -18.42 -8.88
CA GLU A 201 5.27 -19.47 -9.39
C GLU A 201 4.78 -19.88 -10.78
N GLU A 202 5.71 -19.95 -11.72
CA GLU A 202 5.45 -20.58 -13.00
C GLU A 202 5.06 -22.03 -12.74
N LEU A 203 3.82 -22.38 -13.09
CA LEU A 203 3.41 -23.78 -13.04
C LEU A 203 4.36 -24.57 -13.94
N PRO A 204 4.87 -25.72 -13.48
CA PRO A 204 5.73 -26.56 -14.31
C PRO A 204 4.97 -26.84 -15.60
N VAL A 205 5.54 -26.38 -16.71
CA VAL A 205 5.00 -26.66 -18.04
C VAL A 205 5.10 -28.17 -18.20
N TYR A 206 3.98 -28.87 -17.97
CA TYR A 206 3.88 -30.28 -18.28
C TYR A 206 3.98 -30.40 -19.80
N SER A 207 5.21 -30.53 -20.31
CA SER A 207 5.47 -31.08 -21.62
C SER A 207 4.74 -32.42 -21.67
N LYS A 208 3.77 -32.54 -22.59
CA LYS A 208 3.02 -33.76 -22.84
C LYS A 208 3.99 -34.86 -23.25
N GLU A 209 4.53 -35.58 -22.28
CA GLU A 209 5.23 -36.83 -22.52
C GLU A 209 4.22 -37.96 -22.43
N LYS A 210 4.03 -38.62 -23.56
CA LYS A 210 3.25 -39.84 -23.70
C LYS A 210 3.89 -40.90 -22.80
N ASP A 211 3.29 -41.20 -21.65
CA ASP A 211 2.98 -42.59 -21.32
C ASP A 211 2.10 -42.65 -20.07
N GLY A 212 1.02 -43.40 -20.20
CA GLY A 212 0.00 -43.55 -19.17
C GLY A 212 0.54 -44.24 -17.93
N LYS A 213 0.65 -43.49 -16.83
CA LYS A 213 0.50 -44.01 -15.47
C LYS A 213 0.04 -42.88 -14.57
N GLU A 214 -1.25 -42.91 -14.21
CA GLU A 214 -1.78 -42.08 -13.13
C GLU A 214 -1.10 -42.49 -11.81
N MET A 215 -0.32 -41.58 -11.23
CA MET A 215 0.15 -41.67 -9.86
C MET A 215 -0.60 -40.60 -9.05
N TYR A 216 -1.43 -41.06 -8.11
CA TYR A 216 -2.11 -40.19 -7.16
C TYR A 216 -1.08 -39.50 -6.26
N GLU A 217 -1.01 -38.18 -6.33
CA GLU A 217 -0.16 -37.35 -5.49
C GLU A 217 -0.89 -37.03 -4.18
N ASN A 218 -0.23 -37.35 -3.06
CA ASN A 218 -0.81 -37.32 -1.72
C ASN A 218 -1.11 -35.89 -1.26
N ASP A 219 -2.33 -35.72 -0.75
CA ASP A 219 -2.89 -34.48 -0.24
C ASP A 219 -2.31 -34.14 1.16
N VAL A 220 -1.22 -33.38 1.17
CA VAL A 220 -0.59 -32.82 2.40
C VAL A 220 -1.38 -31.60 2.94
N SER A 221 -2.52 -31.23 2.35
CA SER A 221 -3.24 -30.00 2.70
C SER A 221 -4.16 -30.12 3.92
N SER A 222 -4.39 -31.32 4.45
CA SER A 222 -5.36 -31.55 5.54
C SER A 222 -4.76 -31.42 6.96
N GLU A 223 -3.44 -31.46 7.11
CA GLU A 223 -2.78 -31.50 8.42
C GLU A 223 -2.66 -30.11 9.08
N TRP A 224 -2.67 -29.02 8.29
CA TRP A 224 -2.60 -27.65 8.82
C TRP A 224 -3.95 -27.08 9.30
N TYR A 225 -5.07 -27.67 8.88
CA TYR A 225 -6.40 -27.14 9.21
C TYR A 225 -6.80 -27.35 10.68
N TRP A 226 -6.08 -28.21 11.41
CA TRP A 226 -6.33 -28.47 12.84
C TRP A 226 -5.52 -27.55 13.78
N THR A 227 -4.41 -26.97 13.33
CA THR A 227 -3.50 -26.19 14.19
C THR A 227 -4.01 -24.76 14.46
N MET A 228 -4.92 -24.23 13.65
CA MET A 228 -5.49 -22.88 13.80
C MET A 228 -6.82 -22.82 14.60
N ARG A 229 -7.35 -23.97 15.07
CA ARG A 229 -8.65 -24.02 15.78
C ARG A 229 -8.55 -24.45 17.26
N GLY A 230 -7.35 -24.75 17.77
CA GLY A 230 -7.15 -25.21 19.15
C GLY A 230 -6.39 -24.21 20.02
N ASN A 231 -7.02 -23.11 20.44
CA ASN A 231 -6.60 -22.37 21.65
C ASN A 231 -7.67 -21.38 22.17
N ASN A 232 -8.93 -21.80 22.20
CA ASN A 232 -9.97 -21.16 22.99
C ASN A 232 -10.72 -22.24 23.77
N THR A 233 -10.12 -22.70 24.86
CA THR A 233 -10.84 -23.35 25.96
C THR A 233 -10.78 -22.42 27.15
N LEU A 234 -11.96 -21.96 27.57
CA LEU A 234 -12.19 -21.38 28.89
C LEU A 234 -11.74 -22.39 29.96
N ASP A 235 -10.90 -21.92 30.87
CA ASP A 235 -11.08 -22.02 32.33
C ASP A 235 -10.28 -20.88 32.99
#